data_AF-A0A3D2INL9-F1
#
_entry.id   AF-A0A3D2INL9-F1
#
_cell.length_a   1.000
_cell.length_b   1.000
_cell.length_c   1.000
_cell.angle_alpha   90.00
_cell.angle_beta   90.00
_cell.angle_gamma   90.00
#
_symmetry.space_group_name_H-M   'P 1'
#
loop_
_entity.id
_entity.type
_entity.pdbx_description
1 polymer ?
#
loop_
_entity_poly.entity_id
_entity_poly.type
_entity_poly.pdbx_seq_one_letter_code
_entity_poly.pdbx_strand_id
1 'polypeptide(L)'
;IVGLESRGFIFGMPLAYNLHKPFVLVRKKGKLPCETIEQTYDLEYGSATIEMHKDSIKPGQKVVVVDDLIATGGTVAAAVKLIEKLGGTVEKCVFLMELAGLNGREKLEGYDVASVISYEGK
;
A
#
# COMPACT_ATOMS: atom_id res chain seq x y z
N ILE A 1 -7.23 3.72 6.73
CA ILE A 1 -5.77 3.55 6.56
C ILE A 1 -5.54 2.15 6.02
N VAL A 2 -4.76 2.00 4.96
CA VAL A 2 -4.36 0.70 4.41
C VAL A 2 -2.89 0.48 4.74
N GLY A 3 -2.54 -0.69 5.26
CA GLY A 3 -1.15 -1.10 5.43
C GLY A 3 -0.85 -2.36 4.62
N LEU A 4 0.41 -2.50 4.21
CA LEU A 4 0.90 -3.65 3.45
C LEU A 4 1.63 -4.64 4.36
N GLU A 5 1.45 -5.93 4.07
CA GLU A 5 2.05 -7.00 4.86
C GLU A 5 3.58 -7.03 4.77
N SER A 6 4.32 -7.30 5.84
CA SER A 6 3.90 -7.32 7.26
C SER A 6 4.32 -6.05 8.00
N ARG A 7 5.39 -5.40 7.52
CA ARG A 7 6.06 -4.30 8.22
C ARG A 7 5.27 -3.00 8.14
N GLY A 8 4.54 -2.76 7.05
CA GLY A 8 3.60 -1.64 6.95
C GLY A 8 2.52 -1.65 8.03
N PHE A 9 2.17 -2.82 8.60
CA PHE A 9 1.21 -2.89 9.73
C PHE A 9 1.74 -2.23 11.00
N ILE A 10 3.05 -2.31 11.23
CA ILE A 10 3.70 -1.76 12.43
C ILE A 10 3.55 -0.24 12.47
N PHE A 11 3.51 0.41 11.31
CA PHE A 11 3.33 1.87 11.20
C PHE A 11 1.87 2.26 10.96
N GLY A 12 1.16 1.49 10.12
CA GLY A 12 -0.21 1.80 9.73
C GLY A 12 -1.24 1.57 10.83
N MET A 13 -1.11 0.52 11.66
CA MET A 13 -2.07 0.25 12.73
C MET A 13 -2.06 1.31 13.83
N PRO A 14 -0.90 1.72 14.41
CA PRO A 14 -0.88 2.80 15.40
C PRO A 14 -1.41 4.11 14.84
N LEU A 15 -1.14 4.43 13.57
CA LEU A 15 -1.68 5.62 12.92
C LEU A 15 -3.21 5.56 12.82
N ALA A 16 -3.75 4.43 12.38
CA ALA A 16 -5.20 4.23 12.29
C ALA A 16 -5.88 4.33 13.66
N TYR A 17 -5.27 3.72 14.68
CA TYR A 17 -5.74 3.78 16.06
C TYR A 17 -5.77 5.23 16.59
N ASN A 18 -4.65 5.95 16.48
CA ASN A 18 -4.53 7.33 16.96
C ASN A 18 -5.47 8.30 16.23
N LEU A 19 -5.77 8.05 14.95
CA LEU A 19 -6.68 8.90 14.17
C LEU A 19 -8.16 8.47 14.29
N HIS A 20 -8.45 7.44 15.08
CA HIS A 20 -9.77 6.81 15.17
C HIS A 20 -10.34 6.45 13.79
N LYS A 21 -9.50 5.86 12.92
CA LYS A 21 -9.87 5.42 11.57
C LYS A 21 -9.79 3.90 11.44
N PRO A 22 -10.58 3.29 10.55
CA PRO A 22 -10.44 1.89 10.21
C PRO A 22 -9.04 1.59 9.65
N PHE A 23 -8.54 0.40 9.99
CA PHE A 23 -7.35 -0.17 9.39
C PHE A 23 -7.73 -1.34 8.47
N VAL A 24 -7.21 -1.33 7.25
CA VAL A 24 -7.45 -2.34 6.23
C VAL A 24 -6.12 -3.01 5.87
N LEU A 25 -6.16 -4.34 5.77
CA LEU A 25 -5.00 -5.17 5.48
C LEU A 25 -4.90 -5.41 3.97
N VAL A 26 -3.71 -5.22 3.42
CA VAL A 26 -3.29 -5.79 2.14
C VAL A 26 -2.26 -6.87 2.41
N ARG A 27 -2.52 -8.09 1.93
CA ARG A 27 -1.71 -9.27 2.26
C ARG A 27 -1.28 -10.05 1.04
N LYS A 28 -0.30 -10.94 1.19
CA LYS A 28 0.02 -11.92 0.16
C LYS A 28 -1.16 -12.88 -0.04
N LYS A 29 -1.28 -13.42 -1.26
CA LYS A 29 -2.33 -14.38 -1.64
C LYS A 29 -2.52 -15.51 -0.63
N GLY A 30 -3.77 -15.78 -0.27
CA GLY A 30 -4.19 -16.89 0.60
C GLY A 30 -4.07 -16.62 2.10
N LYS A 31 -3.82 -15.36 2.51
CA LYS A 31 -3.70 -14.98 3.94
C LYS A 31 -4.97 -14.38 4.54
N LEU A 32 -5.90 -13.94 3.69
CA LEU A 32 -7.13 -13.29 4.08
C LEU A 32 -8.28 -14.30 4.12
N PRO A 33 -9.07 -14.37 5.20
CA PRO A 33 -10.08 -15.42 5.39
C PRO A 33 -11.39 -15.20 4.63
N CYS A 34 -11.71 -13.95 4.28
CA CYS A 34 -12.95 -13.60 3.58
C CYS A 34 -12.73 -13.50 2.07
N GLU A 35 -13.79 -13.19 1.32
CA GLU A 35 -13.70 -13.01 -0.13
C GLU A 35 -12.76 -11.84 -0.48
N THR A 36 -11.82 -12.07 -1.40
CA THR A 36 -10.78 -11.11 -1.78
C THR A 36 -10.93 -10.63 -3.23
N ILE A 37 -10.40 -9.44 -3.49
CA ILE A 37 -9.87 -9.09 -4.82
C ILE A 37 -8.36 -9.23 -4.81
N GLU A 38 -7.79 -9.54 -5.98
CA GLU A 38 -6.36 -9.72 -6.15
C GLU A 38 -5.76 -8.78 -7.21
N GLN A 39 -4.47 -8.51 -7.04
CA GLN A 39 -3.66 -7.77 -8.00
C GLN A 39 -2.27 -8.40 -8.06
N THR A 40 -1.90 -8.84 -9.26
CA THR A 40 -0.55 -9.33 -9.56
C THR A 40 0.31 -8.19 -10.06
N TYR A 41 1.59 -8.21 -9.69
CA TYR A 41 2.61 -7.26 -10.15
C TYR A 41 3.94 -7.98 -10.37
N ASP A 42 4.74 -7.42 -11.27
CA ASP A 42 6.01 -8.01 -11.66
C ASP A 42 7.13 -7.66 -10.66
N LEU A 43 7.98 -8.65 -10.43
CA LEU A 43 9.25 -8.53 -9.72
C LEU A 43 10.39 -8.62 -10.74
N GLU A 44 11.63 -8.39 -10.30
CA GLU A 44 12.81 -8.63 -11.14
C GLU A 44 12.88 -10.08 -11.63
N TYR A 45 12.50 -11.02 -10.77
CA TYR A 45 12.40 -12.43 -11.09
C TYR A 45 11.02 -12.96 -10.65
N GLY A 46 10.10 -13.03 -11.62
CA GLY A 46 8.75 -13.58 -11.44
C GLY A 46 7.71 -12.51 -11.09
N SER A 47 6.63 -12.93 -10.45
CA SER A 47 5.53 -12.06 -10.07
C SER A 47 5.03 -12.39 -8.66
N ALA A 48 4.37 -11.42 -8.04
CA ALA A 48 3.72 -11.59 -6.75
C ALA A 48 2.27 -11.11 -6.83
N THR A 49 1.41 -11.73 -6.03
CA THR A 49 0.00 -11.39 -5.93
C THR A 49 -0.33 -10.96 -4.50
N ILE A 50 -0.97 -9.80 -4.40
CA ILE A 50 -1.53 -9.27 -3.15
C ILE A 50 -3.05 -9.26 -3.21
N GLU A 51 -3.66 -9.31 -2.03
CA GLU A 51 -5.10 -9.40 -1.82
C GLU A 51 -5.59 -8.38 -0.80
N MET A 52 -6.86 -7.98 -0.98
CA MET A 52 -7.65 -7.17 -0.06
C MET A 52 -9.07 -7.76 0.02
N HIS A 53 -9.73 -7.75 1.19
CA HIS A 53 -11.12 -8.20 1.24
C HIS A 53 -12.03 -7.26 0.44
N LYS A 54 -13.02 -7.83 -0.26
CA LYS A 54 -13.94 -7.07 -1.14
C LYS A 54 -14.75 -6.00 -0.42
N ASP A 55 -14.99 -6.19 0.87
CA ASP A 55 -15.80 -5.31 1.72
C ASP A 55 -14.98 -4.28 2.52
N SER A 56 -13.65 -4.28 2.35
CA SER A 56 -12.75 -3.41 3.13
C SER A 56 -12.85 -1.95 2.75
N ILE A 57 -13.18 -1.64 1.50
CA ILE A 57 -13.29 -0.29 0.96
C ILE A 57 -14.65 -0.12 0.31
N LYS A 58 -15.30 1.00 0.60
CA LYS A 58 -16.56 1.42 -0.01
C LYS A 58 -16.32 2.55 -1.02
N PRO A 59 -17.12 2.64 -2.10
CA PRO A 59 -17.02 3.73 -3.06
C PRO A 59 -17.02 5.12 -2.41
N GLY A 60 -16.11 5.99 -2.84
CA GLY A 60 -15.93 7.36 -2.34
C GLY A 60 -15.13 7.47 -1.04
N GLN A 61 -14.68 6.36 -0.45
CA GLN A 61 -13.81 6.43 0.72
C GLN A 61 -12.42 6.94 0.36
N LYS A 62 -11.95 7.93 1.12
CA LYS A 62 -10.59 8.44 1.08
C LYS A 62 -9.64 7.52 1.85
N VAL A 63 -8.55 7.12 1.21
CA VAL A 63 -7.61 6.14 1.73
C VAL A 63 -6.20 6.72 1.78
N VAL A 64 -5.51 6.48 2.89
CA VAL A 64 -4.07 6.68 3.02
C VAL A 64 -3.41 5.32 3.09
N VAL A 65 -2.42 5.10 2.23
CA VAL A 65 -1.58 3.90 2.22
C VAL A 65 -0.34 4.16 3.06
N VAL A 66 -0.01 3.24 3.95
CA VAL A 66 1.16 3.32 4.83
C VAL A 66 2.01 2.07 4.68
N ASP A 67 3.31 2.25 4.48
CA ASP A 67 4.28 1.15 4.50
C ASP A 67 5.57 1.56 5.22
N ASP A 68 6.40 0.58 5.57
CA ASP A 68 7.68 0.88 6.22
C ASP A 68 8.68 1.49 5.23
N LEU A 69 8.78 0.94 4.02
CA LEU A 69 9.78 1.34 3.04
C LEU A 69 9.24 1.31 1.61
N ILE A 70 9.55 2.35 0.83
CA ILE A 70 9.40 2.33 -0.64
C ILE A 70 10.75 2.08 -1.32
N ALA A 71 10.79 0.98 -2.10
CA ALA A 71 11.91 0.63 -2.98
C ALA A 71 11.50 0.90 -4.44
N THR A 72 11.15 -0.13 -5.22
CA THR A 72 10.71 0.01 -6.62
C THR A 72 9.25 0.46 -6.80
N GLY A 73 8.51 0.66 -5.71
CA GLY A 73 7.09 1.08 -5.72
C GLY A 73 6.06 0.03 -6.19
N GLY A 74 6.49 -1.14 -6.65
CA GLY A 74 5.61 -2.14 -7.30
C GLY A 74 4.45 -2.62 -6.42
N THR A 75 4.75 -3.02 -5.17
CA THR A 75 3.74 -3.52 -4.24
C THR A 75 2.70 -2.44 -3.88
N VAL A 76 3.14 -1.20 -3.69
CA VAL A 76 2.25 -0.08 -3.34
C VAL A 76 1.37 0.28 -4.53
N ALA A 77 1.93 0.34 -5.74
CA ALA A 77 1.14 0.58 -6.95
C ALA A 77 0.07 -0.51 -7.16
N ALA A 78 0.39 -1.76 -6.84
CA ALA A 78 -0.60 -2.84 -6.84
C ALA A 78 -1.69 -2.64 -5.77
N ALA A 79 -1.33 -2.18 -4.57
CA ALA A 79 -2.29 -1.90 -3.49
C ALA A 79 -3.22 -0.73 -3.84
N VAL A 80 -2.70 0.33 -4.47
CA VAL A 80 -3.48 1.45 -5.00
C VAL A 80 -4.55 0.95 -5.98
N LYS A 81 -4.18 0.09 -6.94
CA LYS A 81 -5.14 -0.51 -7.88
C LYS A 81 -6.23 -1.33 -7.18
N LEU A 82 -5.92 -2.05 -6.10
CA LEU A 82 -6.94 -2.76 -5.32
C LEU A 82 -7.94 -1.79 -4.69
N ILE A 83 -7.46 -0.69 -4.11
CA ILE A 83 -8.29 0.34 -3.49
C ILE A 83 -9.23 0.97 -4.52
N GLU A 84 -8.70 1.34 -5.69
CA GLU A 84 -9.47 1.95 -6.78
C GLU A 84 -10.50 1.01 -7.38
N LYS A 85 -10.18 -0.29 -7.51
CA LYS A 85 -11.15 -1.32 -7.95
C LYS A 85 -12.37 -1.42 -7.03
N LEU A 86 -12.23 -1.09 -5.74
CA LEU A 86 -13.33 -1.05 -4.79
C LEU A 86 -13.99 0.35 -4.71
N GLY A 87 -13.58 1.28 -5.56
CA GLY A 87 -14.11 2.64 -5.65
C GLY A 87 -13.55 3.61 -4.60
N GLY A 88 -12.48 3.23 -3.90
CA GLY A 88 -11.76 4.15 -3.00
C GLY A 88 -10.88 5.13 -3.76
N THR A 89 -10.58 6.26 -3.12
CA THR A 89 -9.65 7.27 -3.64
C THR A 89 -8.41 7.31 -2.75
N VAL A 90 -7.24 7.07 -3.33
CA VAL A 90 -5.97 7.17 -2.59
C VAL A 90 -5.54 8.62 -2.52
N GLU A 91 -5.63 9.21 -1.33
CA GLU A 91 -5.24 10.62 -1.10
C GLU A 91 -3.74 10.76 -0.88
N LYS A 92 -3.09 9.76 -0.28
CA LYS A 92 -1.68 9.84 0.08
C LYS A 92 -1.05 8.46 0.28
N CYS A 93 0.21 8.33 -0.12
CA CYS A 93 1.09 7.21 0.22
C CYS A 93 2.18 7.72 1.17
N VAL A 94 2.30 7.11 2.35
CA VAL A 94 3.22 7.52 3.41
C VAL A 94 4.18 6.39 3.75
N PHE A 95 5.46 6.69 3.76
CA PHE A 95 6.53 5.75 4.06
C PHE A 95 7.37 6.23 5.24
N LEU A 96 7.86 5.33 6.08
CA LEU A 96 8.92 5.70 7.01
C LEU A 96 10.21 6.01 6.24
N MET A 97 10.60 5.10 5.33
CA MET A 97 11.85 5.17 4.59
C MET A 97 11.63 5.13 3.07
N GLU A 98 12.44 5.87 2.33
CA GLU A 98 12.51 5.83 0.87
C GLU A 98 13.93 5.51 0.41
N LEU A 99 14.05 4.61 -0.57
CA LEU A 99 15.28 4.37 -1.33
C LEU A 99 15.17 5.09 -2.67
N ALA A 100 15.58 6.36 -2.71
CA ALA A 100 15.39 7.25 -3.84
C ALA A 100 16.08 6.74 -5.12
N GLY A 101 17.24 6.10 -5.00
CA GLY A 101 17.98 5.53 -6.14
C GLY A 101 17.25 4.42 -6.91
N LEU A 102 16.17 3.87 -6.35
CA LEU A 102 15.33 2.86 -6.99
C LEU A 102 14.09 3.43 -7.70
N ASN A 103 13.95 4.76 -7.73
CA ASN A 103 12.91 5.50 -8.46
C ASN A 103 11.47 5.02 -8.19
N GLY A 104 11.17 4.55 -6.97
CA GLY A 104 9.86 3.99 -6.63
C GLY A 104 8.69 4.95 -6.80
N ARG A 105 8.94 6.26 -6.70
CA ARG A 105 7.92 7.31 -6.90
C ARG A 105 7.37 7.34 -8.32
N GLU A 106 8.12 6.92 -9.32
CA GLU A 106 7.66 6.92 -10.72
C GLU A 106 6.43 6.03 -10.91
N LYS A 107 6.35 4.89 -10.20
CA LYS A 107 5.16 4.01 -10.23
C LYS A 107 3.95 4.57 -9.48
N LEU A 108 4.14 5.68 -8.76
CA LEU A 108 3.12 6.39 -8.01
C LEU A 108 2.94 7.83 -8.55
N GLU A 109 3.28 8.07 -9.81
CA GLU A 109 3.02 9.34 -10.48
C GLU A 109 1.52 9.67 -10.41
N GLY A 110 1.20 10.91 -10.05
CA GLY A 110 -0.17 11.37 -9.82
C GLY A 110 -0.69 11.21 -8.39
N TYR A 111 0.05 10.54 -7.50
CA TYR A 111 -0.30 10.44 -6.08
C TYR A 111 0.58 11.34 -5.20
N ASP A 112 0.03 11.84 -4.09
CA ASP A 112 0.82 12.52 -3.05
C ASP A 112 1.65 11.48 -2.28
N VAL A 113 2.97 11.56 -2.41
CA VAL A 113 3.93 10.65 -1.78
C VAL A 113 4.78 11.38 -0.76
N ALA A 114 4.77 10.89 0.48
CA ALA A 114 5.62 11.37 1.56
C ALA A 114 6.48 10.25 2.14
N SER A 115 7.73 10.59 2.46
CA SER A 115 8.66 9.75 3.22
C SER A 115 9.22 10.55 4.39
N VAL A 116 9.41 9.92 5.55
CA VAL A 116 10.00 10.59 6.73
C VAL A 116 11.51 10.69 6.59
N ILE A 117 12.14 9.65 6.05
CA ILE A 117 13.58 9.56 5.82
C ILE A 117 13.80 9.09 4.39
N SER A 118 14.76 9.69 3.69
CA SER A 118 15.15 9.29 2.33
C SER A 118 16.65 8.97 2.28
N TYR A 119 16.99 7.86 1.64
CA TYR A 119 18.35 7.45 1.33
C TYR A 119 18.50 7.29 -0.18
N GLU A 120 19.66 7.68 -0.71
CA GLU A 120 19.99 7.52 -2.14
C GLU A 120 20.14 6.06 -2.60
N GLY A 121 20.01 5.07 -1.70
CA GLY A 121 20.33 3.64 -1.91
C GLY A 121 20.31 3.16 -3.37
N LYS A 122 21.46 2.65 -3.84
CA LYS A 122 21.64 2.07 -5.18
C LYS A 122 21.11 0.64 -5.26
#